data_AF-A0A6V7M5L8-F1
#
_entry.id   AF-A0A6V7M5L8-F1
#
_cell.length_a   1.000
_cell.length_b   1.000
_cell.length_c   1.000
_cell.angle_alpha   90.00
_cell.angle_beta   90.00
_cell.angle_gamma   90.00
#
_symmetry.space_group_name_H-M   'P 1'
#
loop_
_entity.id
_entity.type
_entity.pdbx_description
1 polymer ?
#
loop_
_entity_poly.entity_id
_entity_poly.type
_entity_poly.pdbx_seq_one_letter_code
_entity_poly.pdbx_strand_id
1 'polypeptide(L)' 'MSTVASYNVLLATMGGTKSHTVPFVALGTALRLRGHNVTLVSAFPGPAANNGLRELVPSILE' A
#
# COMPACT_ATOMS: atom_id res chain seq x y z
N MET A 1 27.32 -11.18 2.74
CA MET A 1 26.17 -10.36 2.31
C MET A 1 25.00 -10.70 3.22
N SER A 2 24.55 -9.78 4.06
CA SER A 2 23.35 -9.98 4.88
C SER A 2 22.14 -10.00 3.94
N THR A 3 21.44 -11.13 3.85
CA THR A 3 20.18 -11.21 3.10
C THR A 3 19.16 -10.39 3.87
N VAL A 4 18.75 -9.23 3.34
CA VAL A 4 17.62 -8.50 3.91
C VAL A 4 16.40 -9.41 3.83
N ALA A 5 15.83 -9.76 4.99
CA ALA A 5 14.64 -10.60 5.04
C ALA A 5 13.48 -9.89 4.32
N SER A 6 12.96 -10.51 3.28
CA SER A 6 11.74 -10.07 2.61
C SER A 6 10.52 -10.59 3.36
N TYR A 7 9.45 -9.81 3.39
CA TYR A 7 8.22 -10.13 4.09
C TYR A 7 7.02 -9.81 3.21
N ASN A 8 5.91 -10.52 3.44
CA ASN A 8 4.61 -10.16 2.91
C ASN A 8 3.97 -9.14 3.86
N VAL A 9 3.64 -7.95 3.36
CA VAL A 9 3.12 -6.84 4.17
C VAL A 9 1.75 -6.43 3.64
N LEU A 10 0.76 -6.44 4.53
CA LEU A 10 -0.56 -5.87 4.28
C LEU A 10 -0.63 -4.49 4.93
N LEU A 11 -0.83 -3.46 4.11
CA LEU A 11 -1.16 -2.11 4.58
C LEU A 11 -2.64 -1.87 4.37
N ALA A 12 -3.31 -1.19 5.29
CA ALA A 12 -4.72 -0.86 5.17
C ALA A 12 -4.96 0.62 5.48
N THR A 13 -5.64 1.34 4.59
CA THR A 13 -6.10 2.71 4.84
C THR A 13 -7.59 2.84 4.54
N MET A 14 -8.32 3.52 5.43
CA MET A 14 -9.77 3.66 5.35
C MET A 14 -10.23 5.06 4.93
N GLY A 15 -9.30 6.00 4.70
CA GLY A 15 -9.66 7.36 4.27
C GLY A 15 -9.42 7.57 2.78
N GLY A 16 -10.43 8.08 2.06
CA GLY A 16 -10.32 8.38 0.62
C GLY A 16 -9.62 9.70 0.29
N THR A 17 -9.15 10.45 1.28
CA THR A 17 -8.50 11.77 1.07
C THR A 17 -6.98 11.65 1.02
N LYS A 18 -6.30 12.62 0.39
CA LYS A 18 -4.83 12.63 0.24
C LYS A 18 -4.09 12.46 1.57
N SER A 19 -4.55 13.09 2.65
CA SER A 19 -3.92 13.00 3.96
C SER A 19 -3.92 11.58 4.54
N HIS A 20 -4.87 10.74 4.13
CA HIS A 20 -5.00 9.35 4.58
C HIS A 20 -4.35 8.35 3.61
N THR A 21 -4.21 8.70 2.33
CA THR A 21 -3.65 7.79 1.32
C THR A 21 -2.15 8.02 1.07
N VAL A 22 -1.69 9.27 1.05
CA VAL A 22 -0.28 9.62 0.72
C VAL A 22 0.73 8.96 1.68
N PRO A 23 0.55 8.96 3.02
CA PRO A 23 1.50 8.34 3.92
C PRO A 23 1.63 6.82 3.70
N PHE A 24 0.51 6.15 3.43
CA PHE A 24 0.47 4.70 3.22
C PHE A 24 1.10 4.29 1.90
N VAL A 25 0.86 5.06 0.84
CA VAL A 25 1.54 4.87 -0.45
C VAL A 25 3.04 5.08 -0.28
N ALA A 26 3.47 6.17 0.36
CA ALA A 26 4.89 6.45 0.55
C ALA A 26 5.61 5.35 1.35
N LEU A 27 4.99 4.88 2.44
CA LEU A 27 5.52 3.78 3.25
C LEU A 27 5.56 2.48 2.46
N GLY A 28 4.48 2.13 1.76
CA GLY A 28 4.39 0.93 0.94
C GLY A 28 5.45 0.91 -0.16
N THR A 29 5.65 2.04 -0.86
CA THR A 29 6.68 2.17 -1.89
C THR A 29 8.07 1.95 -1.29
N ALA A 30 8.37 2.56 -0.15
CA ALA A 30 9.66 2.39 0.52
C ALA A 30 9.90 0.93 0.95
N LEU A 31 8.87 0.23 1.44
CA LEU A 31 8.96 -1.19 1.80
C LEU A 31 9.17 -2.07 0.56
N ARG A 32 8.44 -1.81 -0.52
CA ARG A 32 8.61 -2.54 -1.78
C ARG A 32 10.02 -2.38 -2.35
N LEU A 33 10.59 -1.18 -2.32
CA LEU A 33 11.97 -0.91 -2.77
C LEU A 33 13.02 -1.68 -1.94
N ARG A 34 12.70 -2.05 -0.70
CA ARG A 34 13.53 -2.91 0.15
C ARG A 34 13.30 -4.41 -0.07
N GLY A 35 12.50 -4.78 -1.07
CA GLY A 35 12.26 -6.17 -1.46
C GLY A 35 11.06 -6.82 -0.78
N HIS A 36 10.26 -6.08 0.00
CA HIS A 36 9.04 -6.63 0.59
C HIS A 36 7.91 -6.77 -0.45
N ASN A 37 7.07 -7.78 -0.28
CA ASN A 37 5.87 -7.99 -1.08
C ASN A 37 4.69 -7.27 -0.41
N VAL A 38 4.36 -6.07 -0.89
CA VAL A 38 3.39 -5.18 -0.26
C VAL A 38 2.06 -5.19 -1.00
N THR A 39 0.96 -5.38 -0.26
CA THR A 39 -0.41 -5.15 -0.72
C THR A 39 -1.03 -4.01 0.09
N LEU A 40 -1.56 -3.00 -0.59
CA LEU A 40 -2.30 -1.90 0.02
C LEU A 40 -3.80 -2.15 -0.15
N VAL A 41 -4.53 -2.27 0.95
CA VAL A 41 -6.00 -2.30 0.97
C VAL A 41 -6.51 -0.90 1.24
N SER A 42 -7.29 -0.36 0.32
CA SER A 42 -7.86 0.98 0.41
C SER A 42 -9.38 0.87 0.40
N ALA A 43 -10.06 1.46 1.40
CA ALA A 43 -11.54 1.46 1.43
C ALA A 43 -12.17 2.27 0.29
N PHE A 44 -11.42 3.19 -0.30
CA PHE A 44 -11.84 4.05 -1.40
C PHE A 44 -10.71 4.13 -2.43
N PRO A 45 -11.03 4.32 -3.72
CA PRO A 45 -10.02 4.69 -4.71
C PRO A 45 -9.30 5.96 -4.25
N GLY A 46 -8.00 5.85 -3.97
CA GLY A 46 -7.24 6.97 -3.46
C GLY A 46 -6.88 7.97 -4.55
N PRO A 47 -6.85 9.29 -4.27
CA PRO A 47 -6.35 10.31 -5.20
C PRO A 47 -4.82 10.30 -5.34
N ALA A 48 -4.11 9.43 -4.62
CA ALA A 48 -2.66 9.33 -4.66
C ALA A 48 -2.26 8.27 -5.69
N ALA A 49 -1.26 8.56 -6.53
CA ALA A 49 -0.69 7.56 -7.41
C ALA A 49 -0.14 6.40 -6.57
N ASN A 50 -0.64 5.18 -6.78
CA ASN A 50 -0.22 4.01 -6.00
C ASN A 50 1.26 3.60 -6.23
N ASN A 51 1.99 4.33 -7.09
CA ASN A 51 3.41 4.13 -7.39
C ASN A 51 3.76 2.65 -7.65
N GLY A 52 2.85 1.96 -8.35
CA GLY A 52 2.97 0.57 -8.74
C GLY A 52 2.71 -0.44 -7.60
N LEU A 53 2.34 0.00 -6.40
CA LEU A 53 1.91 -0.91 -5.33
C LEU A 53 0.70 -1.71 -5.80
N ARG A 54 0.64 -2.99 -5.38
CA ARG A 54 -0.58 -3.79 -5.55
C ARG A 54 -1.64 -3.21 -4.62
N GLU A 55 -2.62 -2.53 -5.19
CA GLU A 55 -3.73 -1.95 -4.47
C GLU A 55 -4.99 -2.81 -4.64
N LEU A 56 -5.67 -3.07 -3.52
CA LEU A 56 -6.97 -3.72 -3.47
C LEU A 56 -7.97 -2.72 -2.91
N VAL A 57 -8.90 -2.30 -3.75
CA VAL A 57 -10.08 -1.54 -3.33
C VAL A 57 -11.26 -2.52 -3.37
N PRO A 58 -11.79 -2.95 -2.22
CA PRO A 58 -12.96 -3.82 -2.20
C PRO A 58 -14.11 -3.16 -2.94
N SER A 59 -14.88 -3.92 -3.74
CA SER A 59 -16.17 -3.44 -4.22
C SER A 59 -17.06 -3.14 -3.02
N ILE A 60 -17.77 -2.01 -3.07
CA ILE A 60 -18.87 -1.75 -2.16
C ILE A 60 -19.85 -2.94 -2.34
N LEU A 61 -19.97 -3.76 -1.30
CA LEU A 61 -20.86 -4.92 -1.14
C LEU A 61 -20.32 -6.28 -1.64
N GLU A 62 -19.95 -7.13 -0.67
CA GLU A 62 -20.42 -8.53 -0.54
C GLU A 62 -21.23 -8.61 0.76
#